data_AF-A0A444PVW3-F1
#
_entry.id   AF-A0A444PVW3-F1
#
_cell.length_a   1.000
_cell.length_b   1.000
_cell.length_c   1.000
_cell.angle_alpha   90.00
_cell.angle_beta   90.00
_cell.angle_gamma   90.00
#
_symmetry.space_group_name_H-M   'P 1'
#
loop_
_entity.id
_entity.type
_entity.pdbx_description
1 polymer ?
#
loop_
_entity_poly.entity_id
_entity_poly.type
_entity_poly.pdbx_seq_one_letter_code
_entity_poly.pdbx_strand_id
1 'polypeptide(L)'
;MSFEVASLVLRAVLAVAFVAMGVLHFVPRIATGMASMIPPRWGGADRTTARRLVTFTGVCEIAGGLGLLVPATQPLAGILLAVFLVAVFPANAYAAARPERFGSITVPFWPRLIAQIVLIVLCLLAAVRA
;
A
#
# COMPACT_ATOMS: atom_id res chain seq x y z
N MET A 1 -23.59 -8.62 16.74
CA MET A 1 -22.65 -9.74 17.00
C MET A 1 -21.95 -10.28 15.76
N SER A 2 -22.62 -10.89 14.76
CA SER A 2 -21.92 -11.46 13.59
C SER A 2 -21.21 -10.42 12.71
N PHE A 3 -21.86 -9.27 12.50
CA PHE A 3 -21.32 -8.17 11.69
C PHE A 3 -20.12 -7.46 12.34
N GLU A 4 -20.19 -7.19 13.64
CA GLU A 4 -19.08 -6.59 14.41
C GLU A 4 -17.83 -7.49 14.41
N VAL A 5 -18.02 -8.81 14.60
CA VAL A 5 -16.92 -9.78 14.55
C VAL A 5 -16.32 -9.81 13.15
N ALA A 6 -17.14 -9.84 12.09
CA ALA A 6 -16.65 -9.79 10.72
C ALA A 6 -15.85 -8.51 10.42
N SER A 7 -16.33 -7.35 10.88
CA SER A 7 -15.64 -6.07 10.74
C SER A 7 -14.32 -6.03 11.53
N LEU A 8 -14.28 -6.59 12.74
CA LEU A 8 -13.05 -6.72 13.51
C LEU A 8 -12.02 -7.62 12.81
N VAL A 9 -12.45 -8.78 12.32
CA VAL A 9 -11.59 -9.71 11.59
C VAL A 9 -11.03 -9.05 10.32
N LEU A 10 -11.87 -8.35 9.55
CA LEU A 10 -11.44 -7.62 8.37
C LEU A 10 -10.36 -6.58 8.72
N ARG A 11 -10.59 -5.75 9.74
CA ARG A 11 -9.63 -4.74 10.20
C ARG A 11 -8.32 -5.38 10.65
N ALA A 12 -8.37 -6.49 11.38
CA ALA A 12 -7.17 -7.21 11.82
C ALA A 12 -6.38 -7.78 10.64
N VAL A 13 -7.04 -8.40 9.67
CA VAL A 13 -6.40 -8.94 8.45
C VAL A 13 -5.74 -7.82 7.64
N LEU A 14 -6.46 -6.72 7.41
CA LEU A 14 -5.91 -5.57 6.69
C LEU A 14 -4.75 -4.92 7.45
N ALA A 15 -4.86 -4.76 8.78
CA ALA A 15 -3.79 -4.22 9.61
C ALA A 15 -2.52 -5.06 9.48
N VAL A 16 -2.61 -6.38 9.60
CA VAL A 16 -1.47 -7.28 9.41
C VAL A 16 -0.90 -7.14 8.00
N ALA A 17 -1.75 -7.13 6.97
CA ALA A 17 -1.29 -7.00 5.59
C ALA A 17 -0.54 -5.67 5.33
N PHE A 18 -1.11 -4.53 5.72
CA PHE A 18 -0.50 -3.22 5.54
C PHE A 18 0.75 -3.02 6.39
N VAL A 19 0.76 -3.49 7.64
CA VAL A 19 1.96 -3.43 8.47
C VAL A 19 3.07 -4.29 7.87
N ALA A 20 2.76 -5.50 7.41
CA ALA A 20 3.73 -6.37 6.74
C ALA A 20 4.29 -5.72 5.46
N MET A 21 3.43 -5.18 4.57
CA MET A 21 3.86 -4.47 3.37
C MET A 21 4.70 -3.22 3.70
N GLY A 22 4.28 -2.45 4.70
CA GLY A 22 4.99 -1.27 5.16
C GLY A 22 6.38 -1.59 5.72
N VAL A 23 6.53 -2.69 6.46
CA VAL A 23 7.84 -3.16 6.94
C VAL A 23 8.80 -3.49 5.78
N LEU A 24 8.29 -4.04 4.66
CA LEU A 24 9.13 -4.35 3.50
C LEU A 24 9.79 -3.11 2.87
N HIS A 25 9.23 -1.91 3.06
CA HIS A 25 9.84 -0.65 2.60
C HIS A 25 11.16 -0.32 3.32
N PHE A 26 11.45 -0.95 4.45
CA PHE A 26 12.67 -0.76 5.23
C PHE A 26 13.70 -1.88 4.99
N VAL A 27 13.35 -2.92 4.23
CA VAL A 27 14.27 -4.01 3.86
C VAL A 27 15.15 -3.54 2.70
N PRO A 28 16.49 -3.42 2.85
CA PRO A 28 17.34 -2.71 1.89
C PRO A 28 17.21 -3.15 0.42
N ARG A 29 17.16 -4.46 0.16
CA ARG A 29 17.02 -5.00 -1.19
C ARG A 29 15.66 -4.68 -1.80
N ILE A 30 14.59 -4.79 -1.01
CA ILE A 30 13.22 -4.53 -1.46
C ILE A 30 13.00 -3.03 -1.67
N ALA A 31 13.44 -2.21 -0.73
CA ALA A 31 13.38 -0.76 -0.79
C ALA A 31 14.11 -0.20 -2.03
N THR A 32 15.26 -0.78 -2.38
CA THR A 32 16.00 -0.42 -3.61
C THR A 32 15.19 -0.78 -4.87
N GLY A 33 14.54 -1.95 -4.87
CA GLY A 33 13.61 -2.34 -5.93
C GLY A 33 12.44 -1.36 -6.07
N MET A 34 11.74 -1.06 -4.97
CA MET A 34 10.63 -0.11 -4.94
C MET A 34 11.04 1.29 -5.42
N ALA A 35 12.21 1.79 -4.98
CA ALA A 35 12.71 3.09 -5.40
C ALA A 35 12.94 3.15 -6.92
N SER A 36 13.36 2.04 -7.54
CA SER A 36 13.56 1.96 -8.99
C SER A 36 12.26 1.95 -9.79
N MET A 37 11.12 1.64 -9.16
CA MET A 37 9.79 1.68 -9.77
C MET A 37 9.19 3.09 -9.84
N ILE A 38 9.78 4.07 -9.13
CA ILE A 38 9.25 5.44 -9.10
C ILE A 38 9.49 6.10 -10.47
N PRO A 39 8.45 6.67 -11.13
CA PRO A 39 8.62 7.33 -12.41
C PRO A 39 9.58 8.54 -12.33
N PRO A 40 10.37 8.83 -13.40
CA PRO A 40 11.30 9.97 -13.40
C PRO A 40 10.63 11.31 -13.09
N ARG A 41 9.42 11.54 -13.63
CA ARG A 41 8.58 12.73 -13.39
C ARG A 41 8.18 12.94 -11.92
N TRP A 42 8.33 11.92 -11.07
CA TRP A 42 7.98 11.93 -9.64
C TRP A 42 9.22 11.86 -8.74
N GLY A 43 10.40 12.20 -9.28
CA GLY A 43 11.65 12.17 -8.52
C GLY A 43 12.39 10.83 -8.58
N GLY A 44 11.93 9.86 -9.39
CA GLY A 44 12.61 8.58 -9.57
C GLY A 44 14.01 8.66 -10.19
N ALA A 45 14.35 9.78 -10.83
CA ALA A 45 15.70 10.03 -11.35
C ALA A 45 16.72 10.32 -10.24
N ASP A 46 16.29 10.91 -9.11
CA ASP A 46 17.14 11.11 -7.94
C ASP A 46 16.92 9.97 -6.93
N ARG A 47 17.98 9.17 -6.71
CA ARG A 47 17.95 8.05 -5.78
C ARG A 47 17.64 8.47 -4.34
N THR A 48 18.00 9.69 -3.94
CA THR A 48 17.75 10.17 -2.58
C THR A 48 16.27 10.47 -2.40
N THR A 49 15.66 11.20 -3.33
CA THR A 49 14.22 11.47 -3.36
C THR A 49 13.41 10.18 -3.47
N ALA A 50 13.79 9.28 -4.38
CA ALA A 50 13.11 7.99 -4.55
C ALA A 50 13.11 7.17 -3.24
N ARG A 51 14.26 7.07 -2.54
CA ARG A 51 14.32 6.38 -1.24
C ARG A 51 13.48 7.06 -0.16
N ARG A 52 13.46 8.39 -0.11
CA ARG A 52 12.60 9.13 0.84
C ARG A 52 11.12 8.85 0.60
N LEU A 53 10.70 8.79 -0.66
CA LEU A 53 9.33 8.43 -1.01
C LEU A 53 8.99 7.00 -0.57
N VAL A 54 9.87 6.03 -0.81
CA VAL A 54 9.69 4.64 -0.32
C VAL A 54 9.59 4.61 1.21
N THR A 55 10.47 5.30 1.93
CA THR A 55 10.38 5.37 3.40
C THR A 55 9.06 6.00 3.85
N PHE A 56 8.65 7.10 3.22
CA PHE A 56 7.40 7.78 3.52
C PHE A 56 6.18 6.88 3.29
N THR A 57 6.12 6.19 2.14
CA THR A 57 5.02 5.28 1.84
C THR A 57 4.97 4.10 2.81
N GLY A 58 6.12 3.57 3.23
CA GLY A 58 6.19 2.53 4.26
C GLY A 58 5.66 2.98 5.62
N VAL A 59 5.97 4.21 6.04
CA VAL A 59 5.39 4.80 7.27
C VAL A 59 3.87 4.95 7.14
N CYS A 60 3.37 5.43 6.00
CA CYS A 60 1.94 5.57 5.76
C CYS A 60 1.19 4.23 5.84
N GLU A 61 1.72 3.16 5.27
CA GLU A 61 1.11 1.83 5.35
C GLU A 61 1.06 1.29 6.78
N ILE A 62 2.17 1.41 7.53
CA ILE A 62 2.21 0.97 8.94
C ILE A 62 1.22 1.78 9.78
N ALA A 63 1.24 3.11 9.64
CA ALA A 63 0.35 4.00 10.38
C ALA A 63 -1.13 3.76 10.03
N GLY A 64 -1.44 3.57 8.74
CA GLY A 64 -2.79 3.23 8.28
C GLY A 64 -3.25 1.87 8.82
N GLY A 65 -2.41 0.84 8.72
CA GLY A 65 -2.70 -0.50 9.23
C GLY A 65 -2.97 -0.51 10.73
N LEU A 66 -2.11 0.13 11.54
CA LEU A 66 -2.34 0.27 12.99
C LEU A 66 -3.58 1.14 13.28
N GLY A 67 -3.81 2.18 12.49
CA GLY A 67 -4.95 3.07 12.61
C GLY A 67 -6.30 2.39 12.40
N LEU A 68 -6.36 1.28 11.66
CA LEU A 68 -7.56 0.45 11.51
C LEU A 68 -7.96 -0.28 12.81
N LEU A 69 -7.01 -0.51 13.73
CA LEU A 69 -7.27 -1.25 14.98
C LEU A 69 -7.82 -0.37 16.10
N VAL A 70 -7.67 0.96 15.97
CA VAL A 70 -8.11 1.91 16.99
C VAL A 70 -9.47 2.50 16.58
N PRO A 71 -10.56 2.29 17.35
CA PRO A 71 -11.91 2.72 16.96
C PRO A 71 -12.04 4.21 16.63
N ALA A 72 -11.25 5.06 17.31
CA ALA A 72 -11.24 6.50 17.09
C ALA A 72 -10.65 6.90 15.71
N THR A 73 -9.68 6.16 15.19
CA THR A 73 -8.96 6.48 13.94
C THR A 73 -9.38 5.63 12.76
N GLN A 74 -10.03 4.49 12.98
CA GLN A 74 -10.40 3.53 11.94
C GLN A 74 -11.07 4.16 10.70
N PRO A 75 -12.08 5.04 10.81
CA PRO A 75 -12.72 5.61 9.62
C PRO A 75 -11.74 6.41 8.76
N LEU A 76 -10.89 7.21 9.41
CA LEU A 76 -9.88 8.01 8.73
C LEU A 76 -8.79 7.12 8.12
N ALA A 77 -8.32 6.12 8.86
CA ALA A 77 -7.29 5.19 8.41
C ALA A 77 -7.71 4.42 7.15
N GLY A 78 -8.94 3.90 7.10
CA GLY A 78 -9.45 3.20 5.91
C GLY A 78 -9.56 4.11 4.68
N ILE A 79 -10.03 5.34 4.85
CA ILE A 79 -10.10 6.33 3.75
C ILE A 79 -8.69 6.71 3.27
N LEU A 80 -7.76 6.99 4.18
CA LEU A 80 -6.39 7.36 3.82
C LEU A 80 -5.63 6.22 3.15
N LEU A 81 -5.82 4.97 3.58
CA LEU A 81 -5.27 3.80 2.90
C LEU A 81 -5.84 3.62 1.48
N ALA A 82 -7.14 3.88 1.28
CA ALA A 82 -7.74 3.86 -0.05
C ALA A 82 -7.13 4.92 -0.97
N VAL A 83 -7.02 6.17 -0.50
CA VAL A 83 -6.36 7.27 -1.23
C VAL A 83 -4.89 6.93 -1.51
N PHE A 84 -4.19 6.38 -0.52
CA PHE A 84 -2.80 5.96 -0.64
C PHE A 84 -2.61 4.91 -1.75
N LEU A 85 -3.47 3.88 -1.81
CA LEU A 85 -3.42 2.86 -2.86
C LEU A 85 -3.57 3.47 -4.26
N VAL A 86 -4.46 4.45 -4.42
CA VAL A 86 -4.60 5.20 -5.68
C VAL A 86 -3.32 6.00 -5.98
N ALA A 87 -2.75 6.67 -4.98
CA ALA A 87 -1.56 7.50 -5.14
C ALA A 87 -0.31 6.70 -5.55
N VAL A 88 -0.12 5.49 -5.02
CA VAL A 88 1.04 4.63 -5.36
C VAL A 88 0.84 3.82 -6.65
N PHE A 89 -0.39 3.71 -7.15
CA PHE A 89 -0.69 2.93 -8.37
C PHE A 89 0.18 3.30 -9.58
N PRO A 90 0.48 4.57 -9.89
CA PRO A 90 1.26 4.86 -11.09
C PRO A 90 2.71 4.39 -11.02
N ALA A 91 3.31 4.22 -9.83
CA ALA A 91 4.61 3.54 -9.69
C ALA A 91 4.49 2.04 -10.01
N ASN A 92 3.42 1.40 -9.54
CA ASN A 92 3.13 0.00 -9.85
C ASN A 92 2.87 -0.22 -11.36
N ALA A 93 2.08 0.66 -11.99
CA ALA A 93 1.80 0.61 -13.41
C ALA A 93 3.06 0.85 -14.26
N TYR A 94 3.92 1.80 -13.83
CA TYR A 94 5.20 2.07 -14.48
C TYR A 94 6.13 0.84 -14.47
N ALA A 95 6.20 0.14 -13.33
CA ALA A 95 6.98 -1.09 -13.22
C ALA A 95 6.41 -2.22 -14.08
N ALA A 96 5.08 -2.40 -14.04
CA ALA A 96 4.39 -3.43 -14.82
C ALA A 96 4.55 -3.25 -16.35
N ALA A 97 4.75 -2.02 -16.81
CA ALA A 97 5.00 -1.72 -18.22
C ALA A 97 6.45 -2.00 -18.67
N ARG A 98 7.35 -2.38 -17.76
CA ARG A 98 8.80 -2.59 -18.02
C ARG A 98 9.31 -3.91 -17.41
N PRO A 99 8.68 -5.06 -17.72
CA PRO A 99 9.03 -6.35 -17.13
C PRO A 99 10.51 -6.73 -17.36
N GLU A 100 11.11 -6.32 -18.48
CA GLU A 100 12.52 -6.53 -18.82
C GLU A 100 13.49 -5.83 -17.85
N ARG A 101 13.07 -4.73 -17.22
CA ARG A 101 13.90 -3.94 -16.30
C ARG A 101 13.76 -4.39 -14.84
N PHE A 102 12.62 -4.96 -14.49
CA PHE A 102 12.23 -5.24 -13.10
C PHE A 102 12.01 -6.74 -12.82
N GLY A 103 12.10 -7.60 -13.85
CA GLY A 103 12.19 -9.06 -13.73
C GLY A 103 11.02 -9.71 -12.99
N SER A 104 11.29 -10.77 -12.23
CA SER A 104 10.30 -11.55 -11.48
C SER A 104 9.60 -10.79 -10.33
N ILE A 105 10.01 -9.54 -10.05
CA ILE A 105 9.43 -8.70 -9.00
C ILE A 105 8.20 -7.93 -9.54
N THR A 106 8.02 -7.83 -10.87
CA THR A 106 6.84 -7.18 -11.43
C THR A 106 5.64 -8.10 -11.42
N VAL A 107 4.62 -7.69 -10.67
CA VAL A 107 3.27 -8.21 -10.87
C VAL A 107 2.69 -7.54 -12.13
N PRO A 108 2.12 -8.32 -13.08
CA PRO A 108 1.53 -7.76 -14.28
C PRO A 108 0.44 -6.72 -13.97
N PHE A 109 0.21 -5.81 -14.93
CA PHE A 109 -0.66 -4.65 -14.74
C PHE A 109 -2.07 -5.01 -14.24
N TRP A 110 -2.74 -5.95 -14.92
CA TRP A 110 -4.13 -6.32 -14.60
C TRP A 110 -4.28 -6.99 -13.24
N PRO A 111 -3.51 -8.03 -12.88
CA PRO A 111 -3.50 -8.57 -11.52
C PRO A 111 -3.24 -7.51 -10.45
N ARG A 112 -2.29 -6.59 -10.70
CA ARG A 112 -1.99 -5.50 -9.76
C ARG A 112 -3.19 -4.56 -9.57
N LEU A 113 -3.79 -4.11 -10.68
CA LEU A 113 -4.94 -3.21 -10.67
C LEU A 113 -6.12 -3.85 -9.92
N ILE A 114 -6.44 -5.11 -10.23
CA ILE A 114 -7.53 -5.84 -9.56
C ILE A 114 -7.26 -5.94 -8.05
N ALA A 115 -6.05 -6.34 -7.66
CA ALA A 115 -5.68 -6.44 -6.25
C ALA A 115 -5.80 -5.09 -5.52
N GLN A 116 -5.36 -3.98 -6.14
CA GLN A 116 -5.50 -2.65 -5.54
C GLN A 116 -6.96 -2.20 -5.45
N ILE A 117 -7.80 -2.47 -6.44
CA ILE A 117 -9.24 -2.18 -6.38
C ILE A 117 -9.89 -2.97 -5.22
N VAL A 118 -9.58 -4.26 -5.10
CA VAL A 118 -10.09 -5.09 -4.00
C VAL A 118 -9.63 -4.52 -2.65
N LEU A 119 -8.35 -4.20 -2.49
CA LEU A 119 -7.84 -3.61 -1.25
C LEU A 119 -8.48 -2.26 -0.94
N ILE A 120 -8.71 -1.41 -1.93
CA ILE A 120 -9.43 -0.13 -1.75
C ILE A 120 -10.83 -0.38 -1.19
N VAL A 121 -11.60 -1.28 -1.81
CA VAL A 121 -12.96 -1.61 -1.35
C VAL A 121 -12.92 -2.15 0.08
N LEU A 122 -11.99 -3.06 0.39
CA LEU A 122 -11.85 -3.62 1.73
C LEU A 122 -11.48 -2.54 2.76
N CYS A 123 -10.63 -1.57 2.42
CA CYS A 123 -10.30 -0.44 3.30
C CYS A 123 -11.52 0.45 3.57
N LEU A 124 -12.34 0.70 2.54
CA LEU A 124 -13.57 1.49 2.69
C LEU A 124 -14.63 0.75 3.52
N LEU A 125 -14.79 -0.56 3.32
CA LEU A 125 -15.64 -1.39 4.17
C LEU A 125 -15.15 -1.38 5.62
N ALA A 126 -13.84 -1.48 5.82
CA ALA A 126 -13.21 -1.38 7.11
C ALA A 126 -13.25 0.03 7.70
N ALA A 127 -13.68 1.06 6.98
CA ALA A 127 -13.86 2.43 7.48
C ALA A 127 -15.26 2.68 8.06
N VAL A 128 -16.26 1.86 7.68
CA VAL A 128 -17.62 1.97 8.20
C VAL A 128 -17.63 1.54 9.66
N ARG A 129 -18.20 2.38 10.54
CA ARG A 129 -18.41 2.01 11.94
C ARG A 129 -19.46 0.90 11.99
N ALA A 130 -19.05 -0.27 12.49
CA ALA A 130 -19.92 -1.39 12.82
C ALA A 130 -20.37 -1.28 14.28
#